data_AF-A0A7C0ZH99-F1
#
_entry.id   AF-A0A7C0ZH99-F1
#
_cell.length_a   1.000
_cell.length_b   1.000
_cell.length_c   1.000
_cell.angle_alpha   90.00
_cell.angle_beta   90.00
_cell.angle_gamma   90.00
#
_symmetry.space_group_name_H-M   'P 1'
#
loop_
_entity.id
_entity.type
_entity.pdbx_description
1 polymer ?
#
loop_
_entity_poly.entity_id
_entity_poly.type
_entity_poly.pdbx_seq_one_letter_code
_entity_poly.pdbx_strand_id
1 'polypeptide(L)'
;MSFLKPASMLVREGLKHLQARRFDKAVKSLQLASRKKPQDPVILIYLSQAYAGLGDLDKAITTILEACELDPEHPTPKELHAMYLMMQGRHAEAIPIIDKVLEIQPSDILLVMRGQADYSQGNLDSAEVFFKRALELDSMNPLAHHMLALVKYQKGQFQEAIPHLETALSFGESESLRKILEDCKSKTGGGVAERTI
;
A
#
# COMPACT_ATOMS: atom_id res chain seq x y z
N MET A 1 -7.69 -19.87 -41.88
CA MET A 1 -6.51 -19.29 -41.21
C MET A 1 -6.99 -18.56 -39.96
N SER A 2 -6.60 -19.01 -38.77
CA SER A 2 -6.97 -18.36 -37.51
C SER A 2 -6.23 -17.02 -37.41
N PHE A 3 -6.97 -15.91 -37.38
CA PHE A 3 -6.40 -14.59 -37.09
C PHE A 3 -5.97 -14.58 -35.62
N LEU A 4 -4.71 -14.91 -35.37
CA LEU A 4 -4.08 -14.77 -34.06
C LEU A 4 -4.16 -13.30 -33.64
N LYS A 5 -4.86 -13.03 -32.52
CA LYS A 5 -5.00 -11.66 -31.97
C LYS A 5 -3.63 -10.98 -31.83
N PRO A 6 -3.49 -9.69 -32.20
CA PRO A 6 -2.24 -8.95 -31.99
C PRO A 6 -1.99 -8.73 -30.48
N ALA A 7 -0.74 -8.50 -30.11
CA ALA A 7 -0.35 -8.28 -28.71
C ALA A 7 -1.14 -7.14 -28.06
N SER A 8 -1.35 -6.02 -28.77
CA SER A 8 -2.13 -4.87 -28.28
C SER A 8 -3.58 -5.23 -27.92
N MET A 9 -4.21 -6.11 -28.68
CA MET A 9 -5.57 -6.59 -28.38
C MET A 9 -5.59 -7.49 -27.15
N LEU A 10 -4.57 -8.35 -27.00
CA LEU A 10 -4.41 -9.22 -25.83
C LEU A 10 -4.12 -8.42 -24.55
N VAL A 11 -3.30 -7.37 -24.64
CA VAL A 11 -3.07 -6.43 -23.52
C VAL A 11 -4.38 -5.75 -23.12
N ARG A 12 -5.13 -5.21 -24.08
CA ARG A 12 -6.43 -4.57 -23.80
C ARG A 12 -7.43 -5.53 -23.15
N GLU A 13 -7.46 -6.78 -23.60
CA GLU A 13 -8.27 -7.84 -22.98
C GLU A 13 -7.82 -8.15 -21.55
N GLY A 14 -6.52 -8.29 -21.33
CA GLY A 14 -5.91 -8.46 -20.01
C GLY A 14 -6.26 -7.33 -19.05
N LEU A 15 -6.15 -6.08 -19.51
CA LEU A 15 -6.53 -4.89 -18.74
C LEU A 15 -8.00 -4.86 -18.35
N LYS A 16 -8.90 -5.20 -19.28
CA LYS A 16 -10.33 -5.33 -18.99
C LYS A 16 -10.60 -6.40 -17.93
N HIS A 17 -9.83 -7.49 -17.96
CA HIS A 17 -9.93 -8.54 -16.95
C HIS A 17 -9.37 -8.11 -15.59
N LEU A 18 -8.26 -7.36 -15.55
CA LEU A 18 -7.72 -6.74 -14.33
C LEU A 18 -8.74 -5.80 -13.68
N GLN A 19 -9.32 -4.89 -14.46
CA GLN A 19 -10.35 -3.96 -13.97
C GLN A 19 -11.57 -4.70 -13.41
N ALA A 20 -11.94 -5.82 -14.04
CA ALA A 20 -13.03 -6.67 -13.58
C ALA A 20 -12.63 -7.65 -12.45
N ARG A 21 -11.40 -7.56 -11.91
CA ARG A 21 -10.80 -8.49 -10.92
C ARG A 21 -10.87 -9.97 -11.33
N ARG A 22 -10.91 -10.26 -12.63
CA ARG A 22 -10.86 -11.62 -13.20
C ARG A 22 -9.41 -11.99 -13.51
N PHE A 23 -8.64 -12.15 -12.44
CA PHE A 23 -7.18 -12.25 -12.52
C PHE A 23 -6.70 -13.49 -13.30
N ASP A 24 -7.43 -14.61 -13.21
CA ASP A 24 -7.16 -15.82 -13.98
C ASP A 24 -7.20 -15.57 -15.50
N LYS A 25 -8.21 -14.81 -15.95
CA LYS A 25 -8.36 -14.43 -17.37
C LYS A 25 -7.33 -13.38 -17.77
N ALA A 26 -7.04 -12.44 -16.88
CA ALA A 26 -6.00 -11.44 -17.10
C ALA A 26 -4.63 -12.09 -17.35
N VAL A 27 -4.21 -13.02 -16.48
CA VAL A 27 -2.96 -13.77 -16.63
C VAL A 27 -2.92 -14.48 -17.98
N LYS A 28 -3.99 -15.18 -18.38
CA LYS A 28 -4.03 -15.88 -19.68
C LYS A 28 -3.80 -14.92 -20.86
N SER A 29 -4.52 -13.80 -20.91
CA SER A 29 -4.38 -12.82 -21.99
C SER A 29 -2.99 -12.17 -22.00
N LEU A 30 -2.45 -11.83 -20.83
CA LEU A 30 -1.17 -11.13 -20.69
C LEU A 30 0.03 -12.06 -20.94
N GLN A 31 -0.03 -13.34 -20.55
CA GLN A 31 0.98 -14.34 -20.93
C GLN A 31 1.03 -14.53 -22.45
N LEU A 32 -0.13 -14.56 -23.13
CA LEU A 32 -0.17 -14.63 -24.59
C LEU A 32 0.40 -13.36 -25.23
N ALA A 33 0.16 -12.19 -24.63
CA ALA A 33 0.75 -10.93 -25.08
C ALA A 33 2.27 -10.93 -24.91
N SER A 34 2.78 -11.39 -23.76
CA SER A 34 4.21 -11.50 -23.45
C SER A 34 4.92 -12.46 -24.41
N ARG A 35 4.30 -13.59 -24.80
CA ARG A 35 4.87 -14.47 -25.84
C ARG A 35 5.02 -13.80 -27.22
N LYS A 36 4.19 -12.80 -27.52
CA LYS A 36 4.24 -12.07 -28.81
C LYS A 36 5.19 -10.89 -28.77
N LYS A 37 5.32 -10.24 -27.61
CA LYS A 37 6.24 -9.16 -27.34
C LYS A 37 6.97 -9.48 -26.04
N PRO A 38 7.99 -10.36 -26.09
CA PRO A 38 8.80 -10.62 -24.92
C PRO A 38 9.49 -9.33 -24.49
N GLN A 39 9.74 -9.18 -23.19
CA GLN A 39 10.46 -8.03 -22.63
C GLN A 39 9.79 -6.67 -22.91
N ASP A 40 8.47 -6.64 -23.04
CA ASP A 40 7.71 -5.39 -23.03
C ASP A 40 7.37 -5.03 -21.56
N PRO A 41 7.95 -3.95 -20.99
CA PRO A 41 7.80 -3.62 -19.58
C PRO A 41 6.34 -3.36 -19.20
N VAL A 42 5.53 -2.82 -20.12
CA VAL A 42 4.10 -2.56 -19.87
C VAL A 42 3.34 -3.87 -19.71
N ILE A 43 3.65 -4.89 -20.52
CA ILE A 43 3.03 -6.21 -20.40
C ILE A 43 3.43 -6.88 -19.09
N LEU A 44 4.71 -6.79 -18.72
CA LEU A 44 5.23 -7.37 -17.48
C LEU A 44 4.60 -6.72 -16.24
N ILE A 45 4.45 -5.40 -16.21
CA ILE A 45 3.74 -4.67 -15.15
C ILE A 45 2.31 -5.18 -14.98
N TYR A 46 1.54 -5.29 -16.07
CA TYR A 46 0.16 -5.78 -15.95
C TYR A 46 0.10 -7.26 -15.58
N LEU A 47 1.05 -8.06 -16.08
CA LEU A 47 1.12 -9.48 -15.75
C LEU A 47 1.45 -9.70 -14.28
N SER A 48 2.38 -8.92 -13.69
CA SER A 48 2.69 -8.98 -12.27
C SER A 48 1.48 -8.60 -11.41
N GLN A 49 0.74 -7.56 -11.80
CA GLN A 49 -0.50 -7.17 -11.12
C GLN A 49 -1.55 -8.28 -11.18
N ALA A 50 -1.65 -9.00 -12.31
CA ALA A 50 -2.56 -10.12 -12.45
C ALA A 50 -2.16 -11.30 -11.55
N TYR A 51 -0.86 -11.61 -11.43
CA TYR A 51 -0.37 -12.61 -10.49
C TYR A 51 -0.61 -12.20 -9.03
N ALA A 52 -0.34 -10.95 -8.66
CA ALA A 52 -0.61 -10.44 -7.32
C ALA A 52 -2.11 -10.52 -6.97
N GLY A 53 -2.99 -10.25 -7.93
CA GLY A 53 -4.44 -10.41 -7.77
C GLY A 53 -4.88 -11.86 -7.56
N LEU A 54 -4.11 -12.85 -8.02
CA LEU A 54 -4.31 -14.27 -7.72
C LEU A 54 -3.70 -14.69 -6.37
N GLY A 55 -2.97 -13.80 -5.69
CA GLY A 55 -2.19 -14.12 -4.49
C GLY A 55 -0.85 -14.80 -4.79
N ASP A 56 -0.47 -14.95 -6.06
CA ASP A 56 0.82 -15.52 -6.46
C ASP A 56 1.90 -14.43 -6.43
N LEU A 57 2.27 -14.02 -5.21
CA LEU A 57 3.21 -12.92 -4.97
C LEU A 57 4.62 -13.26 -5.46
N ASP A 58 5.03 -14.53 -5.45
CA ASP A 58 6.36 -14.94 -5.94
C ASP A 58 6.48 -14.73 -7.46
N LYS A 59 5.44 -15.12 -8.23
CA LYS A 59 5.42 -14.78 -9.67
C LYS A 59 5.27 -13.29 -9.91
N ALA A 60 4.50 -12.58 -9.10
CA ALA A 60 4.38 -11.13 -9.22
C ALA A 60 5.74 -10.44 -9.05
N ILE A 61 6.50 -10.82 -8.02
CA ILE A 61 7.84 -10.29 -7.74
C ILE A 61 8.82 -10.65 -8.86
N THR A 62 8.86 -11.91 -9.27
CA THR A 62 9.75 -12.34 -10.38
C THR A 62 9.45 -11.56 -11.66
N THR A 63 8.17 -11.42 -12.01
CA THR A 63 7.73 -10.73 -13.23
C THR A 63 8.02 -9.22 -13.18
N ILE A 64 7.84 -8.58 -12.02
CA ILE A 64 8.07 -7.13 -11.90
C ILE A 64 9.57 -6.80 -11.84
N LEU A 65 10.40 -7.70 -11.33
CA LEU A 65 11.86 -7.56 -11.38
C LEU A 65 12.36 -7.54 -12.82
N GLU A 66 11.83 -8.40 -13.71
CA GLU A 66 12.13 -8.31 -15.14
C GLU A 66 11.77 -6.93 -15.73
N ALA A 67 10.65 -6.33 -15.30
CA ALA A 67 10.28 -4.99 -15.74
C ALA A 67 11.23 -3.90 -15.21
N CYS A 68 11.71 -4.02 -13.96
CA CYS A 68 12.72 -3.14 -13.37
C CYS A 68 14.06 -3.20 -14.13
N GLU A 69 14.45 -4.38 -14.63
CA GLU A 69 15.69 -4.54 -15.39
C GLU A 69 15.63 -3.88 -16.77
N LEU A 70 14.45 -3.85 -17.39
CA LEU A 70 14.24 -3.28 -18.71
C LEU A 70 14.20 -1.76 -18.72
N ASP A 71 13.71 -1.15 -17.64
CA ASP A 71 13.74 0.30 -17.45
C ASP A 71 14.09 0.65 -15.99
N PRO A 72 15.40 0.72 -15.67
CA PRO A 72 15.85 0.97 -14.31
C PRO A 72 15.49 2.36 -13.77
N GLU A 73 15.14 3.32 -14.62
CA GLU A 73 14.81 4.69 -14.18
C GLU A 73 13.31 4.88 -13.95
N HIS A 74 12.47 3.99 -14.49
CA HIS A 74 11.02 4.07 -14.28
C HIS A 74 10.64 3.70 -12.83
N PRO A 75 9.94 4.58 -12.10
CA PRO A 75 9.57 4.31 -10.70
C PRO A 75 8.50 3.21 -10.53
N THR A 76 7.56 3.08 -11.47
CA THR A 76 6.36 2.23 -11.28
C THR A 76 6.67 0.73 -11.05
N PRO A 77 7.62 0.08 -11.77
CA PRO A 77 8.01 -1.27 -11.43
C PRO A 77 8.60 -1.42 -10.02
N LYS A 78 9.39 -0.44 -9.57
CA LYS A 78 10.00 -0.43 -8.22
C LYS A 78 8.93 -0.26 -7.14
N GLU A 79 7.94 0.60 -7.36
CA GLU A 79 6.79 0.77 -6.47
C GLU A 79 6.02 -0.54 -6.28
N LEU A 80 5.69 -1.20 -7.39
CA LEU A 80 4.98 -2.47 -7.37
C LEU A 80 5.81 -3.57 -6.70
N HIS A 81 7.13 -3.61 -6.94
CA HIS A 81 8.03 -4.53 -6.27
C HIS A 81 8.01 -4.34 -4.75
N ALA A 82 8.19 -3.10 -4.27
CA ALA A 82 8.09 -2.77 -2.86
C ALA A 82 6.72 -3.15 -2.26
N MET A 83 5.63 -2.89 -2.99
CA MET A 83 4.28 -3.25 -2.57
C MET A 83 4.12 -4.76 -2.41
N TYR A 84 4.62 -5.56 -3.34
CA TYR A 84 4.54 -7.02 -3.25
C TYR A 84 5.37 -7.57 -2.09
N LEU A 85 6.55 -7.00 -1.83
CA LEU A 85 7.36 -7.34 -0.65
C LEU A 85 6.61 -7.01 0.66
N MET A 86 5.96 -5.84 0.72
CA MET A 86 5.11 -5.47 1.86
C MET A 86 3.97 -6.45 2.06
N MET A 87 3.31 -6.91 0.98
CA MET A 87 2.26 -7.92 1.05
C MET A 87 2.76 -9.30 1.52
N GLN A 88 4.03 -9.63 1.27
CA GLN A 88 4.69 -10.83 1.80
C GLN A 88 5.21 -10.67 3.24
N GLY A 89 5.07 -9.49 3.86
CA GLY A 89 5.64 -9.20 5.18
C GLY A 89 7.17 -8.99 5.15
N ARG A 90 7.78 -8.89 3.97
CA ARG A 90 9.22 -8.67 3.76
C ARG A 90 9.57 -7.18 3.90
N HIS A 91 9.22 -6.61 5.05
CA HIS A 91 9.30 -5.16 5.31
C HIS A 91 10.73 -4.62 5.19
N ALA A 92 11.72 -5.35 5.73
CA ALA A 92 13.13 -4.94 5.68
C ALA A 92 13.67 -4.83 4.24
N GLU A 93 13.20 -5.68 3.33
CA GLU A 93 13.60 -5.65 1.91
C GLU A 93 12.86 -4.56 1.13
N ALA A 94 11.61 -4.25 1.51
CA ALA A 94 10.82 -3.21 0.87
C ALA A 94 11.36 -1.80 1.16
N ILE A 95 11.80 -1.54 2.39
CA ILE A 95 12.28 -0.22 2.85
C ILE A 95 13.27 0.47 1.89
N PRO A 96 14.42 -0.13 1.53
CA PRO A 96 15.39 0.55 0.68
C PRO A 96 14.86 0.82 -0.74
N ILE A 97 13.86 0.06 -1.19
CA ILE A 97 13.20 0.30 -2.49
C ILE A 97 12.23 1.47 -2.35
N ILE A 98 11.42 1.50 -1.29
CA ILE A 98 10.49 2.60 -1.01
C ILE A 98 11.24 3.92 -0.87
N ASP A 99 12.34 3.94 -0.11
CA ASP A 99 13.15 5.15 0.11
C ASP A 99 13.70 5.70 -1.21
N LYS A 100 14.25 4.85 -2.09
CA LYS A 100 14.72 5.26 -3.42
C LYS A 100 13.60 5.81 -4.31
N VAL A 101 12.40 5.23 -4.24
CA VAL A 101 11.28 5.76 -5.03
C VAL A 101 10.81 7.10 -4.48
N LEU A 102 10.75 7.25 -3.15
CA LEU A 102 10.38 8.51 -2.50
C LEU A 102 11.34 9.66 -2.81
N GLU A 103 12.62 9.38 -3.06
CA GLU A 103 13.60 10.37 -3.54
C GLU A 103 13.27 10.90 -4.94
N ILE A 104 12.70 10.06 -5.81
CA ILE A 104 12.33 10.41 -7.18
C ILE A 104 10.96 11.09 -7.19
N GLN A 105 9.99 10.47 -6.51
CA GLN A 105 8.60 10.90 -6.50
C GLN A 105 8.01 10.77 -5.08
N PRO A 106 7.89 11.89 -4.34
CA PRO A 106 7.15 11.92 -3.10
C PRO A 106 5.69 11.50 -3.30
N SER A 107 5.20 10.60 -2.44
CA SER A 107 3.82 10.09 -2.48
C SER A 107 3.35 9.79 -1.06
N ASP A 108 2.13 10.20 -0.71
CA ASP A 108 1.49 9.88 0.56
C ASP A 108 1.34 8.36 0.74
N ILE A 109 0.98 7.64 -0.33
CA ILE A 109 0.85 6.18 -0.32
C ILE A 109 2.19 5.52 0.03
N LEU A 110 3.29 5.93 -0.62
CA LEU A 110 4.62 5.37 -0.33
C LEU A 110 5.11 5.75 1.07
N LEU A 111 4.82 6.97 1.55
CA LEU A 111 5.14 7.38 2.91
C LEU A 111 4.37 6.53 3.94
N VAL A 112 3.09 6.26 3.70
CA VAL A 112 2.31 5.34 4.55
C VAL A 112 2.89 3.94 4.51
N MET A 113 3.24 3.40 3.34
CA MET A 113 3.88 2.07 3.24
C MET A 113 5.20 2.03 4.00
N ARG A 114 6.01 3.09 3.92
CA ARG A 114 7.28 3.21 4.63
C ARG A 114 7.09 3.23 6.15
N GLY A 115 6.11 3.99 6.63
CA GLY A 115 5.74 4.04 8.04
C GLY A 115 5.16 2.71 8.55
N GLN A 116 4.38 2.01 7.72
CA GLN A 116 3.88 0.65 8.04
C GLN A 116 5.04 -0.34 8.17
N ALA A 117 6.05 -0.27 7.30
CA ALA A 117 7.23 -1.14 7.38
C ALA A 117 8.01 -0.94 8.69
N ASP A 118 8.12 0.30 9.17
CA ASP A 118 8.75 0.62 10.45
C ASP A 118 7.88 0.18 11.63
N TYR A 119 6.57 0.43 11.57
CA TYR A 119 5.62 0.01 12.60
C TYR A 119 5.67 -1.51 12.80
N SER A 120 5.65 -2.29 11.71
CA SER A 120 5.76 -3.75 11.76
C SER A 120 7.08 -4.24 12.37
N GLN A 121 8.14 -3.43 12.31
CA GLN A 121 9.44 -3.72 12.93
C GLN A 121 9.58 -3.18 14.35
N GLY A 122 8.54 -2.52 14.89
CA GLY A 122 8.57 -1.91 16.22
C GLY A 122 9.27 -0.55 16.27
N ASN A 123 9.66 0.02 15.14
CA ASN A 123 10.34 1.32 15.03
C ASN A 123 9.32 2.47 15.10
N LEU A 124 8.62 2.59 16.23
CA LEU A 124 7.47 3.50 16.38
C LEU A 124 7.80 4.97 16.11
N ASP A 125 8.99 5.44 16.50
CA ASP A 125 9.40 6.83 16.27
C ASP A 125 9.59 7.14 14.78
N SER A 126 10.19 6.21 14.04
CA SER A 126 10.36 6.35 12.59
C SER A 126 9.01 6.26 11.87
N ALA A 127 8.16 5.31 12.27
CA ALA A 127 6.81 5.17 11.75
C ALA A 127 6.00 6.47 11.91
N GLU A 128 6.06 7.09 13.09
CA GLU A 128 5.39 8.37 13.38
C GLU A 128 5.82 9.47 12.38
N VAL A 129 7.12 9.60 12.11
CA VAL A 129 7.66 10.59 11.17
C VAL A 129 7.07 10.40 9.78
N PHE A 130 7.04 9.16 9.27
CA PHE A 130 6.52 8.88 7.93
C PHE A 130 5.01 9.09 7.82
N PHE A 131 4.22 8.71 8.84
CA PHE A 131 2.79 8.98 8.82
C PHE A 131 2.46 10.48 8.89
N LYS A 132 3.22 11.26 9.67
CA LYS A 132 3.07 12.72 9.68
C LYS A 132 3.39 13.33 8.32
N ARG A 133 4.49 12.90 7.68
CA ARG A 133 4.84 13.34 6.32
C ARG A 133 3.77 12.95 5.29
N ALA A 134 3.14 11.79 5.43
CA ALA A 134 2.01 11.42 4.57
C ALA A 134 0.84 12.40 4.77
N LEU A 135 0.54 12.79 6.01
CA LEU A 135 -0.50 13.79 6.33
C LEU A 135 -0.14 15.21 5.91
N GLU A 136 1.14 15.54 5.72
CA GLU A 136 1.57 16.79 5.09
C GLU A 136 1.21 16.83 3.59
N LEU A 137 1.19 15.67 2.91
CA LEU A 137 0.80 15.56 1.50
C LEU A 137 -0.71 15.41 1.31
N ASP A 138 -1.37 14.61 2.16
CA ASP A 138 -2.82 14.45 2.21
C ASP A 138 -3.28 14.45 3.67
N SER A 139 -3.74 15.62 4.13
CA SER A 139 -4.17 15.84 5.51
C SER A 139 -5.40 15.06 5.93
N MET A 140 -6.09 14.40 4.98
CA MET A 140 -7.28 13.61 5.22
C MET A 140 -7.06 12.13 4.90
N ASN A 141 -5.82 11.68 4.67
CA ASN A 141 -5.52 10.29 4.36
C ASN A 141 -5.99 9.37 5.51
N PRO A 142 -7.02 8.51 5.30
CA PRO A 142 -7.64 7.76 6.39
C PRO A 142 -6.67 6.72 6.99
N LEU A 143 -5.81 6.14 6.16
CA LEU A 143 -4.86 5.12 6.59
C LEU A 143 -3.71 5.73 7.40
N ALA A 144 -3.23 6.92 7.01
CA ALA A 144 -2.22 7.63 7.78
C ALA A 144 -2.75 8.03 9.17
N HIS A 145 -3.99 8.55 9.26
CA HIS A 145 -4.64 8.82 10.54
C HIS A 145 -4.79 7.55 11.40
N HIS A 146 -5.27 6.45 10.80
CA HIS A 146 -5.39 5.16 11.49
C HIS A 146 -4.04 4.73 12.07
N MET A 147 -2.99 4.66 11.25
CA MET A 147 -1.70 4.14 11.67
C MET A 147 -1.01 5.06 12.68
N LEU A 148 -1.11 6.38 12.51
CA LEU A 148 -0.57 7.35 13.46
C LEU A 148 -1.28 7.25 14.82
N ALA A 149 -2.60 7.07 14.84
CA ALA A 149 -3.33 6.80 16.07
C ALA A 149 -2.81 5.55 16.80
N LEU A 150 -2.57 4.45 16.08
CA LEU A 150 -2.02 3.22 16.67
C LEU A 150 -0.60 3.43 17.23
N VAL A 151 0.26 4.14 16.50
CA VAL A 151 1.60 4.51 16.98
C VAL A 151 1.52 5.33 18.26
N LYS A 152 0.68 6.38 18.28
CA LYS A 152 0.48 7.24 19.46
C LYS A 152 -0.05 6.45 20.65
N TYR A 153 -1.01 5.57 20.41
CA TYR A 153 -1.57 4.70 21.43
C TYR A 153 -0.51 3.76 22.05
N GLN A 154 0.30 3.09 21.21
CA GLN A 154 1.37 2.20 21.68
C GLN A 154 2.48 2.94 22.44
N LYS A 155 2.74 4.20 22.08
CA LYS A 155 3.67 5.07 22.81
C LYS A 155 3.09 5.64 24.11
N GLY A 156 1.83 5.34 24.45
CA GLY A 156 1.13 5.88 25.62
C GLY A 156 0.70 7.35 25.48
N GLN A 157 0.77 7.89 24.27
CA GLN A 157 0.42 9.28 23.95
C GLN A 157 -1.09 9.40 23.68
N PHE A 158 -1.89 9.02 24.68
CA PHE A 158 -3.35 8.87 24.52
C PHE A 158 -4.05 10.15 24.07
N GLN A 159 -3.66 11.31 24.61
CA GLN A 159 -4.27 12.59 24.25
C GLN A 159 -4.01 12.97 22.79
N GLU A 160 -2.83 12.63 22.27
CA GLU A 160 -2.48 12.86 20.86
C GLU A 160 -3.14 11.84 19.93
N ALA A 161 -3.43 10.63 20.41
CA ALA A 161 -4.09 9.59 19.61
C ALA A 161 -5.55 9.91 19.28
N ILE A 162 -6.29 10.54 20.22
CA ILE A 162 -7.73 10.84 20.12
C ILE A 162 -8.11 11.54 18.81
N PRO A 163 -7.53 12.69 18.41
CA PRO A 163 -7.93 13.36 17.18
C PRO A 163 -7.70 12.50 15.93
N HIS A 164 -6.63 11.71 15.90
CA HIS A 164 -6.37 10.81 14.77
C HIS A 164 -7.36 9.63 14.72
N LEU A 165 -7.77 9.09 15.88
CA LEU A 165 -8.82 8.07 15.97
C LEU A 165 -10.17 8.60 15.50
N GLU A 166 -10.54 9.81 15.92
CA GLU A 166 -11.79 10.46 15.53
C GLU A 166 -11.84 10.74 14.03
N THR A 167 -10.75 11.27 13.45
CA THR A 167 -10.64 11.45 12.00
C THR A 167 -10.71 10.12 11.26
N ALA A 168 -9.96 9.09 11.68
CA ALA A 168 -10.00 7.78 11.02
C ALA A 168 -11.40 7.15 11.04
N LEU A 169 -12.13 7.27 12.15
CA LEU A 169 -13.51 6.78 12.29
C LEU A 169 -14.53 7.56 11.46
N SER A 170 -14.23 8.80 11.07
CA SER A 170 -15.11 9.58 10.19
C SER A 170 -15.17 9.02 8.76
N PHE A 171 -14.17 8.24 8.35
CA PHE A 171 -14.10 7.61 7.03
C PHE A 171 -14.65 6.18 6.99
N GLY A 172 -14.91 5.57 8.15
CA GLY A 172 -15.40 4.22 8.21
C GLY A 172 -15.54 3.70 9.62
N GLU A 173 -16.40 2.71 9.78
CA GLU A 173 -16.62 2.05 11.06
C GLU A 173 -15.52 1.03 11.34
N SER A 174 -14.89 1.16 12.51
CA SER A 174 -13.92 0.19 13.00
C SER A 174 -14.11 -0.03 14.49
N GLU A 175 -14.58 -1.22 14.86
CA GLU A 175 -14.81 -1.60 16.25
C GLU A 175 -13.52 -1.61 17.07
N SER A 176 -12.39 -1.99 16.45
CA SER A 176 -11.09 -1.93 17.12
C SER A 176 -10.67 -0.49 17.43
N LEU A 177 -10.84 0.44 16.49
CA LEU A 177 -10.50 1.84 16.72
C LEU A 177 -11.43 2.51 17.76
N ARG A 178 -12.71 2.13 17.81
CA ARG A 178 -13.64 2.62 18.85
C ARG A 178 -13.18 2.22 20.24
N LYS A 179 -12.81 0.96 20.43
CA LYS A 179 -12.28 0.48 21.72
C LYS A 179 -11.01 1.20 22.13
N ILE A 180 -10.10 1.44 21.19
CA ILE A 180 -8.88 2.21 21.43
C ILE A 180 -9.22 3.66 21.82
N LEU A 181 -10.19 4.28 21.15
CA LEU A 181 -10.65 5.64 21.46
C LEU A 181 -11.27 5.74 22.86
N GLU A 182 -12.09 4.77 23.25
CA GLU A 182 -12.67 4.69 24.60
C GLU A 182 -11.58 4.54 25.67
N ASP A 183 -10.62 3.63 25.46
CA ASP A 183 -9.49 3.45 26.38
C ASP A 183 -8.65 4.73 26.49
N CYS A 184 -8.33 5.39 25.37
CA CYS A 184 -7.66 6.69 25.36
C CYS A 184 -8.42 7.72 26.21
N LYS A 185 -9.74 7.86 25.99
CA LYS A 185 -10.59 8.82 26.72
C LYS A 185 -10.65 8.53 28.21
N SER A 186 -10.71 7.25 28.61
CA SER A 186 -10.67 6.88 30.04
C SER A 186 -9.33 7.23 30.70
N LYS A 187 -8.21 7.07 29.98
CA LYS A 187 -6.86 7.34 30.51
C LYS A 187 -6.52 8.82 30.57
N THR A 188 -7.19 9.65 29.78
CA THR A 188 -6.98 11.11 29.78
C THR A 188 -8.01 11.89 30.60
N GLY A 189 -8.89 11.20 31.34
CA GLY A 189 -9.86 11.84 32.24
C GLY A 189 -11.11 12.38 31.52
N GLY A 190 -11.41 11.89 30.32
CA GLY A 190 -12.57 12.26 29.50
C GLY A 190 -13.88 11.62 29.97
N GLY A 191 -14.27 11.89 31.22
CA GLY A 191 -15.59 11.58 31.77
C GLY A 191 -15.98 12.68 32.75
N VAL A 192 -16.67 13.71 32.24
CA VAL A 192 -17.46 14.74 32.94
C VAL A 192 -17.08 15.01 34.40
N ALA A 193 -16.45 16.16 34.63
CA ALA A 193 -16.54 16.84 35.91
C ALA A 193 -18.02 17.02 36.27
N GLU A 194 -18.49 16.30 37.28
CA GLU A 194 -19.71 16.60 38.01
C GLU A 194 -19.63 18.07 38.45
N ARG A 195 -20.37 18.93 37.76
CA ARG A 195 -20.72 20.25 38.30
C ARG A 195 -21.80 20.01 39.35
N THR A 196 -21.37 19.68 40.56
CA THR A 196 -22.16 19.85 41.77
C THR A 196 -22.02 21.29 42.23
N ILE A 197 -23.00 22.13 41.93
CA ILE A 197 -23.47 23.22 42.81
C ILE A 197 -24.99 23.29 42.65
#